data_AF-A0A7J0C750-F1
#
_entry.id   AF-A0A7J0C750-F1
#
_cell.length_a   1.000
_cell.length_b   1.000
_cell.length_c   1.000
_cell.angle_alpha   90.00
_cell.angle_beta   90.00
_cell.angle_gamma   90.00
#
_symmetry.space_group_name_H-M   'P 1'
#
loop_
_entity.id
_entity.type
_entity.pdbx_description
1 polymer ?
#
loop_
_entity_poly.entity_id
_entity_poly.type
_entity_poly.pdbx_seq_one_letter_code
_entity_poly.pdbx_strand_id
1 'polypeptide(L)' 'MWTVARCLAETDEPGRVRHVRADFRAPVLLPSTVTYAADGAGSAFQLRADGRVRLTGTTALDA' A
#
# COMPACT_ATOMS: atom_id res chain seq x y z
N MET A 1 -5.08 6.16 -10.11
CA MET A 1 -4.67 4.97 -9.34
C MET A 1 -5.05 5.13 -7.86
N TRP A 2 -6.33 4.93 -7.52
CA TRP A 2 -6.85 5.24 -6.17
C TRP A 2 -6.32 4.32 -5.06
N THR A 3 -6.21 3.01 -5.33
CA THR A 3 -5.81 2.00 -4.33
C THR A 3 -4.42 2.28 -3.73
N VAL A 4 -3.45 2.67 -4.56
CA VAL A 4 -2.10 3.04 -4.10
C VAL A 4 -2.15 4.31 -3.27
N ALA A 5 -2.84 5.35 -3.75
CA ALA A 5 -2.98 6.59 -3.01
C ALA A 5 -3.62 6.37 -1.62
N ARG A 6 -4.61 5.47 -1.53
CA ARG A 6 -5.21 5.10 -0.25
C ARG A 6 -4.22 4.39 0.67
N CYS A 7 -3.37 3.49 0.15
CA CYS A 7 -2.33 2.85 0.96
C CYS A 7 -1.31 3.87 1.48
N LEU A 8 -0.87 4.81 0.62
CA LEU A 8 0.08 5.85 1.01
C LEU A 8 -0.49 6.84 2.03
N ALA A 9 -1.80 7.04 2.05
CA ALA A 9 -2.44 7.88 3.05
C ALA A 9 -2.36 7.32 4.48
N GLU A 10 -1.98 6.03 4.67
CA GLU A 10 -1.75 5.42 5.99
C GLU A 10 -0.33 5.65 6.52
N THR A 11 0.58 6.25 5.74
CA THR A 11 1.96 6.47 6.19
C THR A 11 2.03 7.62 7.18
N ASP A 12 2.84 7.48 8.23
CA ASP A 12 2.98 8.51 9.27
C ASP A 12 3.70 9.77 8.76
N GLU A 13 4.66 9.61 7.83
CA GLU A 13 5.48 10.69 7.29
C GLU A 13 5.33 10.83 5.76
N PRO A 14 4.16 11.24 5.25
CA PRO A 14 3.89 11.25 3.81
C PRO A 14 4.82 12.19 3.03
N GLY A 15 5.33 13.24 3.67
CA GLY A 15 6.29 14.16 3.07
C GLY A 15 7.70 13.59 2.86
N ARG A 16 8.04 12.46 3.49
CA ARG A 16 9.35 11.80 3.37
C ARG A 16 9.41 10.76 2.26
N VAL A 17 8.26 10.31 1.77
CA VAL A 17 8.17 9.30 0.71
C VAL A 17 8.57 9.91 -0.63
N ARG A 18 9.71 9.48 -1.18
CA ARG A 18 10.20 9.95 -2.49
C ARG A 18 9.81 9.05 -3.64
N HIS A 19 9.86 7.75 -3.40
CA HIS A 19 9.55 6.75 -4.40
C HIS A 19 8.57 5.73 -3.84
N VAL A 20 7.64 5.31 -4.69
CA VAL A 20 6.69 4.26 -4.40
C VAL A 20 6.72 3.27 -5.55
N ARG A 21 6.95 2.00 -5.24
CA ARG A 21 6.71 0.90 -6.16
C ARG A 21 5.49 0.13 -5.68
N ALA A 22 4.58 -0.16 -6.60
CA ALA A 22 3.41 -0.98 -6.30
C ALA A 22 3.26 -2.07 -7.37
N ASP A 23 3.16 -3.32 -6.92
CA ASP A 23 2.89 -4.48 -7.77
C ASP A 23 1.43 -4.92 -7.54
N PHE A 24 0.59 -4.70 -8.54
CA PHE A 24 -0.80 -5.14 -8.54
C PHE A 24 -0.87 -6.63 -8.84
N ARG A 25 -1.45 -7.40 -7.92
CA ARG A 25 -1.57 -8.88 -8.03
C ARG A 25 -2.94 -9.31 -8.53
N ALA A 26 -3.98 -8.55 -8.18
CA ALA A 26 -5.34 -8.76 -8.66
C ALA A 26 -6.16 -7.47 -8.49
N PRO A 27 -7.26 -7.30 -9.25
CA PRO A 27 -8.19 -6.19 -9.01
C PRO A 27 -8.80 -6.23 -7.60
N VAL A 28 -9.11 -5.04 -7.09
CA VAL A 28 -10.03 -4.85 -5.96
C VAL A 28 -11.42 -4.64 -6.57
N LEU A 29 -12.29 -5.64 -6.45
CA LEU A 29 -13.65 -5.56 -7.00
C LEU A 29 -14.53 -4.66 -6.13
N LEU A 30 -15.47 -3.93 -6.72
CA LEU A 30 -16.34 -3.03 -5.97
C LEU A 30 -17.76 -3.60 -5.81
N PRO A 31 -18.41 -3.39 -4.65
CA PRO A 31 -17.82 -2.89 -3.40
C PRO A 31 -16.88 -3.93 -2.76
N SER A 32 -15.86 -3.48 -2.01
CA SER A 32 -14.98 -4.37 -1.24
C SER A 32 -14.47 -3.72 0.03
N THR A 33 -14.31 -4.55 1.06
CA THR A 33 -13.56 -4.23 2.27
C THR A 33 -12.13 -4.72 2.10
N VAL A 34 -11.17 -3.83 2.38
CA VAL A 34 -9.75 -4.11 2.26
C VAL A 34 -9.06 -4.02 3.61
N THR A 35 -8.01 -4.81 3.79
CA THR A 35 -7.11 -4.75 4.95
C THR A 35 -5.74 -4.27 4.48
N TYR A 36 -5.27 -3.17 5.07
CA TYR A 36 -3.91 -2.66 4.88
C TYR A 36 -3.00 -3.17 5.99
N ALA A 37 -1.75 -3.46 5.66
CA ALA A 37 -0.69 -3.75 6.62
C ALA A 37 0.64 -3.21 6.09
N ALA A 38 1.44 -2.64 6.99
CA ALA A 38 2.82 -2.24 6.74
C ALA A 38 3.78 -3.02 7.65
N ASP A 39 5.05 -3.10 7.25
CA ASP A 39 6.10 -3.54 8.15
C ASP A 39 6.37 -2.50 9.25
N GLY A 40 7.07 -2.89 10.31
CA GLY A 40 7.38 -1.97 11.41
C GLY A 40 8.27 -0.78 11.02
N ALA A 41 8.92 -0.84 9.85
CA ALA A 41 9.73 0.24 9.30
C ALA A 41 8.95 1.18 8.38
N GLY A 42 7.70 0.86 8.02
CA GLY A 42 6.90 1.62 7.05
C GLY A 42 7.46 1.61 5.63
N SER A 43 8.39 0.71 5.32
CA SER A 43 9.11 0.63 4.04
C SER A 43 8.44 -0.32 3.05
N ALA A 44 7.60 -1.23 3.55
CA ALA A 44 6.88 -2.20 2.75
C ALA A 44 5.43 -2.31 3.23
N PHE A 45 4.51 -2.50 2.30
CA PHE A 45 3.09 -2.61 2.61
C PHE A 45 2.36 -3.61 1.71
N GLN A 46 1.21 -4.09 2.20
CA GLN A 46 0.31 -4.97 1.48
C GLN A 46 -1.13 -4.52 1.65
N LEU A 47 -1.91 -4.70 0.59
CA LEU A 47 -3.36 -4.58 0.63
C LEU A 47 -3.98 -5.93 0.31
N ARG A 48 -4.88 -6.38 1.17
CA ARG A 48 -5.60 -7.66 1.04
C ARG A 48 -7.09 -7.43 0.94
N ALA A 49 -7.77 -8.28 0.19
CA ALA A 49 -9.23 -8.40 0.18
C ALA A 49 -9.59 -9.87 -0.03
N ASP A 50 -10.59 -10.35 0.70
CA ASP A 50 -11.04 -11.74 0.69
C ASP A 50 -9.89 -12.74 0.97
N GLY A 51 -9.03 -12.40 1.93
CA GLY A 51 -7.86 -13.19 2.31
C GLY A 51 -6.69 -13.18 1.31
N ARG A 52 -6.87 -12.60 0.12
CA ARG A 52 -5.86 -12.58 -0.96
C ARG A 52 -5.14 -11.24 -1.02
N VAL A 53 -3.85 -11.28 -1.37
CA VAL A 53 -3.07 -10.07 -1.66
C VAL A 53 -3.54 -9.49 -2.99
N ARG A 54 -3.96 -8.22 -2.97
CA ARG A 54 -4.38 -7.46 -4.16
C ARG A 54 -3.26 -6.58 -4.67
N LEU A 55 -2.46 -6.07 -3.74
CA LEU A 55 -1.34 -5.18 -4.02
C LEU A 55 -0.24 -5.37 -2.98
N THR A 56 1.01 -5.37 -3.43
CA THR A 56 2.19 -5.19 -2.58
C THR A 56 2.86 -3.89 -2.97
N GLY A 57 3.50 -3.20 -2.04
CA GLY A 57 4.29 -2.03 -2.37
C GLY A 57 5.46 -1.81 -1.43
N THR A 58 6.39 -0.98 -1.91
CA THR A 58 7.53 -0.49 -1.14
C THR A 58 7.63 1.01 -1.31
N THR A 59 8.13 1.66 -0.26
CA THR A 59 8.43 3.08 -0.20
C THR A 59 9.92 3.28 0.05
N ALA A 60 10.50 4.31 -0.54
CA ALA A 60 11.83 4.78 -0.17
C ALA A 60 11.71 6.18 0.45
N LEU A 61 12.29 6.32 1.64
CA LEU A 61 12.38 7.58 2.39
C LEU A 61 13.73 8.24 2.14
N ASP A 62 13.80 9.57 2.25
CA ASP A 62 15.10 10.26 2.41
C ASP A 62 15.73 9.89 3.77
N ALA A 63 17.06 9.73 3.75
CA ALA A 63 17.90 9.56 4.94
C ALA A 63 17.96 10.84 5.77
#